data_AF-A0A151RCD4-F1
#
_entry.id   AF-A0A151RCD4-F1
#
_cell.length_a   1.000
_cell.length_b   1.000
_cell.length_c   1.000
_cell.angle_alpha   90.00
_cell.angle_beta   90.00
_cell.angle_gamma   90.00
#
_symmetry.space_group_name_H-M   'P 1'
#
loop_
_entity.id
_entity.type
_entity.pdbx_description
1 polymer ?
#
loop_
_entity_poly.entity_id
_entity_poly.type
_entity_poly.pdbx_seq_one_letter_code
_entity_poly.pdbx_strand_id
1 'polypeptide(L)'
;VDRIKIKLAKWKGSLLSYMGCVLLIKSVIKSMLFYSLQIYEWLKALVSMLDSWFRNFIWIGHISNSKTHTVAWSNLCSSYQEGGLSIRSTVDINEAYMTKLCCDFPK
;
A
#
# COMPACT_ATOMS: atom_id res chain seq x y z
N VAL A 1 -0.61 -9.27 8.06
CA VAL A 1 0.07 -7.94 8.09
C VAL A 1 1.55 -8.06 8.44
N ASP A 2 1.92 -8.80 9.48
CA ASP A 2 3.33 -9.00 9.89
C ASP A 2 4.29 -9.40 8.77
N ARG A 3 3.85 -10.31 7.89
CA ARG A 3 4.66 -10.73 6.74
C ARG A 3 5.04 -9.57 5.82
N ILE A 4 4.17 -8.58 5.66
CA ILE A 4 4.42 -7.38 4.84
C ILE A 4 5.45 -6.49 5.54
N LYS A 5 5.29 -6.30 6.86
CA LYS A 5 6.23 -5.54 7.69
C LYS A 5 7.65 -6.15 7.66
N ILE A 6 7.76 -7.47 7.86
CA ILE A 6 9.03 -8.20 7.80
C ILE A 6 9.64 -8.09 6.40
N LYS A 7 8.83 -8.23 5.35
CA LYS A 7 9.33 -8.11 3.98
C LYS A 7 9.86 -6.71 3.73
N LEU A 8 9.07 -5.66 3.99
CA LEU A 8 9.50 -4.26 3.89
C LEU A 8 10.72 -3.95 4.76
N ALA A 9 10.87 -4.56 5.93
CA ALA A 9 12.04 -4.35 6.80
C ALA A 9 13.29 -5.06 6.25
N LYS A 10 13.12 -6.21 5.59
CA LYS A 10 14.19 -6.94 4.91
C LYS A 10 14.71 -6.18 3.68
N TRP A 11 13.83 -5.46 2.98
CA TRP A 11 14.24 -4.55 1.91
C TRP A 11 14.76 -3.26 2.52
N LYS A 12 16.07 -3.01 2.43
CA LYS A 12 16.63 -1.73 2.86
C LYS A 12 16.27 -0.70 1.79
N GLY A 13 15.20 0.08 1.98
CA GLY A 13 14.76 1.06 1.00
C GLY A 13 15.80 2.14 0.68
N SER A 14 16.80 2.33 1.56
CA SER A 14 17.95 3.20 1.29
C SER A 14 18.89 2.71 0.19
N LEU A 15 18.77 1.45 -0.26
CA LEU A 15 19.56 0.87 -1.37
C LEU A 15 18.82 0.93 -2.71
N LEU A 16 17.54 1.30 -2.70
CA LEU A 16 16.71 1.38 -3.91
C LEU A 16 16.55 2.84 -4.33
N SER A 17 16.45 3.05 -5.66
CA SER A 17 16.00 4.33 -6.19
C SER A 17 14.56 4.60 -5.75
N TYR A 18 14.16 5.87 -5.74
CA TYR A 18 12.78 6.29 -5.44
C TYR A 18 11.74 5.49 -6.25
N MET A 19 11.97 5.36 -7.55
CA MET A 19 11.11 4.58 -8.45
C MET A 19 11.15 3.07 -8.13
N GLY A 20 12.31 2.54 -7.72
CA GLY A 20 12.45 1.16 -7.27
C GLY A 20 11.60 0.88 -6.03
N CYS A 21 11.60 1.79 -5.05
CA CYS A 21 10.76 1.67 -3.85
C CYS A 21 9.27 1.63 -4.20
N VAL A 22 8.84 2.49 -5.14
CA VAL A 22 7.46 2.54 -5.63
C VAL A 22 7.07 1.25 -6.34
N LEU A 23 7.93 0.75 -7.23
CA LEU A 23 7.69 -0.51 -7.95
C LEU A 23 7.61 -1.69 -7.00
N LEU A 24 8.48 -1.73 -5.98
CA LEU A 24 8.48 -2.76 -4.95
C LEU A 24 7.16 -2.77 -4.17
N ILE A 25 6.68 -1.59 -3.76
CA ILE A 25 5.39 -1.45 -3.07
C ILE A 25 4.25 -1.91 -3.96
N LYS A 26 4.20 -1.49 -5.24
CA LYS A 26 3.20 -1.97 -6.20
C LYS A 26 3.18 -3.50 -6.31
N SER A 27 4.36 -4.12 -6.35
CA SER A 27 4.50 -5.57 -6.39
C SER A 27 4.02 -6.25 -5.11
N VAL A 28 4.33 -5.69 -3.93
CA VAL A 28 3.87 -6.20 -2.63
C VAL A 28 2.36 -6.08 -2.49
N ILE A 29 1.77 -4.93 -2.87
CA ILE A 29 0.32 -4.72 -2.89
C ILE A 29 -0.34 -5.77 -3.80
N LYS A 30 0.13 -5.91 -5.04
CA LYS A 30 -0.45 -6.82 -6.02
C LYS A 30 -0.33 -8.30 -5.64
N SER A 31 0.78 -8.71 -5.02
CA SER A 31 1.01 -10.12 -4.67
C SER A 31 0.41 -10.52 -3.33
N MET A 32 0.57 -9.69 -2.29
CA MET A 32 0.20 -10.05 -0.92
C MET A 32 -1.17 -9.51 -0.53
N LEU A 33 -1.45 -8.23 -0.82
CA LEU A 33 -2.72 -7.63 -0.42
C LEU A 33 -3.86 -8.14 -1.29
N PHE A 34 -3.66 -8.28 -2.59
CA PHE A 34 -4.70 -8.76 -3.49
C PHE A 34 -5.21 -10.17 -3.12
N TYR A 35 -4.33 -11.07 -2.68
CA TYR A 35 -4.74 -12.37 -2.19
C TYR A 35 -5.49 -12.27 -0.86
N SER A 36 -4.97 -11.48 0.09
CA SER A 36 -5.60 -11.35 1.41
C SER A 36 -6.95 -10.62 1.39
N LEU A 37 -7.12 -9.61 0.54
CA LEU A 37 -8.35 -8.84 0.38
C LEU A 37 -9.46 -9.61 -0.35
N GLN A 38 -9.09 -10.61 -1.15
CA GLN A 38 -10.07 -11.51 -1.78
C GLN A 38 -10.70 -12.49 -0.80
N ILE A 39 -10.02 -12.80 0.32
CA ILE A 39 -10.43 -13.87 1.24
C ILE A 39 -11.00 -13.29 2.53
N TYR A 40 -10.54 -12.11 2.94
CA TYR A 40 -10.90 -11.49 4.22
C TYR A 40 -11.34 -10.04 4.02
N GLU A 41 -12.33 -9.64 4.81
CA GLU A 41 -12.70 -8.24 4.99
C GLU A 41 -11.64 -7.55 5.86
N TRP A 42 -10.96 -6.52 5.34
CA TRP A 42 -9.94 -5.80 6.10
C TRP A 42 -10.53 -4.56 6.79
N LEU A 43 -10.22 -4.42 8.08
CA LEU A 43 -10.53 -3.21 8.85
C LEU A 43 -9.83 -1.99 8.26
N LYS A 44 -10.56 -0.88 8.08
CA LYS A 44 -10.02 0.39 7.57
C LYS A 44 -8.77 0.88 8.32
N ALA A 45 -8.73 0.67 9.65
CA ALA A 45 -7.58 1.03 10.47
C ALA A 45 -6.29 0.29 10.06
N LEU A 46 -6.42 -0.99 9.72
CA LEU A 46 -5.31 -1.84 9.33
C LEU A 46 -4.81 -1.48 7.92
N VAL A 47 -5.72 -1.14 7.03
CA VAL A 47 -5.41 -0.62 5.69
C VAL A 47 -4.68 0.73 5.77
N SER A 48 -5.16 1.65 6.61
CA SER A 48 -4.52 2.95 6.84
C SER A 48 -3.10 2.82 7.44
N MET A 49 -2.89 1.84 8.32
CA MET A 49 -1.57 1.52 8.86
C MET A 49 -0.61 1.03 7.77
N LEU A 50 -1.08 0.25 6.79
CA LEU A 50 -0.26 -0.17 5.65
C LEU A 50 0.13 1.00 4.76
N ASP A 51 -0.82 1.88 4.43
CA ASP A 51 -0.53 3.08 3.62
C ASP A 51 0.52 3.96 4.31
N SER A 52 0.49 4.05 5.64
CA SER A 52 1.52 4.74 6.43
C SER A 52 2.90 4.07 6.28
N TRP A 53 2.96 2.74 6.32
CA TRP A 53 4.22 2.00 6.11
C TRP A 53 4.78 2.14 4.71
N PHE A 54 3.92 2.07 3.68
CA PHE A 54 4.34 2.28 2.30
C PHE A 54 4.84 3.70 2.08
N ARG A 55 4.17 4.70 2.66
CA ARG A 55 4.62 6.09 2.60
C ARG A 55 5.98 6.29 3.27
N ASN A 56 6.16 5.77 4.49
CA ASN A 56 7.45 5.81 5.19
C ASN A 56 8.56 5.15 4.37
N PHE A 57 8.25 4.01 3.75
CA PHE A 57 9.20 3.28 2.93
C PHE A 57 9.64 4.06 1.68
N ILE A 58 8.73 4.73 0.97
CA ILE A 58 9.06 5.53 -0.23
C ILE A 58 9.99 6.71 0.13
N TRP A 59 9.71 7.40 1.24
CA TRP A 59 10.39 8.65 1.56
C TRP A 59 11.69 8.47 2.35
N ILE A 60 11.76 7.45 3.21
CA ILE A 60 12.85 7.27 4.19
C ILE A 60 13.61 5.96 3.93
N GLY A 61 13.00 5.02 3.21
CA GLY A 61 13.55 3.69 3.02
C GLY A 61 13.49 2.78 4.25
N HIS A 62 12.75 3.20 5.30
CA HIS A 62 12.53 2.43 6.52
C HIS A 62 11.11 2.69 7.08
N ILE A 63 10.54 1.68 7.74
CA ILE A 63 9.13 1.70 8.19
C ILE A 63 8.95 2.46 9.51
N SER A 64 9.97 2.48 10.37
CA SER A 64 9.86 2.90 11.78
C SER A 64 10.03 4.40 12.03
N ASN A 65 10.61 5.15 11.10
CA ASN A 65 10.91 6.56 11.32
C ASN A 65 9.81 7.42 10.71
N SER A 66 8.99 8.03 11.55
CA SER A 66 8.00 9.04 11.15
C SER A 66 8.71 10.39 11.01
N LYS A 67 9.12 10.76 9.79
CA LYS A 67 9.44 12.15 9.47
C LYS A 67 8.32 12.74 8.63
N THR A 68 8.10 14.05 8.79
CA THR A 68 7.10 14.82 8.03
C THR A 68 7.25 14.58 6.52
N HIS A 69 6.20 14.04 5.92
CA HIS A 69 6.14 13.79 4.47
C HIS A 69 5.78 15.07 3.73
N THR A 70 6.49 15.34 2.64
CA THR A 70 6.28 16.55 1.83
C THR A 70 5.05 16.43 0.91
N VAL A 71 4.61 15.21 0.59
CA VAL A 71 3.51 14.94 -0.34
C VAL A 71 2.45 14.04 0.30
N ALA A 72 1.17 14.40 0.14
CA ALA A 72 0.02 13.60 0.60
C ALA A 72 -0.06 12.24 -0.11
N TRP A 73 -0.54 11.20 0.58
CA TRP A 73 -0.67 9.84 0.05
C TRP A 73 -1.64 9.81 -1.12
N SER A 74 -2.73 10.57 -1.01
CA SER A 74 -3.69 10.81 -2.09
C SER A 74 -3.01 11.25 -3.39
N ASN A 75 -2.06 12.17 -3.32
CA ASN A 75 -1.35 12.67 -4.49
C ASN A 75 -0.38 11.63 -5.08
N LEU A 76 0.18 10.75 -4.24
CA LEU A 76 0.98 9.61 -4.73
C LEU A 76 0.08 8.57 -5.42
N CYS A 77 -1.17 8.48 -4.98
CA CYS A 77 -2.16 7.57 -5.55
C CYS A 77 -2.79 8.04 -6.86
N SER A 78 -2.69 9.32 -7.17
CA SER A 78 -3.14 9.90 -8.45
C SER A 78 -2.44 9.26 -9.65
N SER A 79 -3.08 9.39 -10.81
CA SER A 79 -2.55 8.83 -12.06
C SER A 79 -1.23 9.52 -12.46
N TYR A 80 -0.42 8.85 -13.28
CA TYR A 80 0.83 9.44 -13.77
C TYR A 80 0.59 10.71 -14.59
N GLN A 81 -0.54 10.79 -15.29
CA GLN A 81 -0.95 11.97 -16.07
C GLN A 81 -1.27 13.19 -15.19
N GLU A 82 -1.71 12.96 -13.95
CA GLU A 82 -1.99 14.00 -12.96
C GLU A 82 -0.75 14.34 -12.09
N GLY A 83 0.44 13.81 -12.44
CA GLY A 83 1.67 14.01 -11.67
C GLY A 83 1.81 13.09 -10.45
N GLY A 84 0.96 12.07 -10.33
CA GLY A 84 1.04 11.05 -9.29
C GLY A 84 1.92 9.85 -9.68
N LEU A 85 2.03 8.88 -8.76
CA LEU A 85 2.87 7.68 -8.95
C LEU A 85 2.07 6.44 -9.35
N SER A 86 0.79 6.60 -9.70
CA SER A 86 -0.13 5.50 -10.08
C SER A 86 -0.12 4.33 -9.10
N ILE A 87 0.05 4.62 -7.81
CA ILE A 87 -0.06 3.63 -6.73
C ILE A 87 -1.54 3.57 -6.35
N ARG A 88 -2.20 2.41 -6.44
CA ARG A 88 -3.58 2.32 -5.98
C ARG A 88 -3.61 2.44 -4.45
N SER A 89 -4.48 3.30 -3.92
CA SER A 89 -4.70 3.42 -2.48
C SER A 89 -5.21 2.08 -1.96
N THR A 90 -4.64 1.60 -0.85
CA THR A 90 -5.05 0.31 -0.29
C THR A 90 -6.49 0.36 0.21
N VAL A 91 -6.96 1.54 0.62
CA VAL A 91 -8.36 1.78 1.04
C VAL A 91 -9.33 1.55 -0.12
N ASP A 92 -9.06 2.13 -1.28
CA ASP A 92 -9.92 2.00 -2.47
C ASP A 92 -9.97 0.55 -2.97
N ILE A 93 -8.83 -0.14 -2.91
CA ILE A 93 -8.76 -1.57 -3.27
C ILE A 93 -9.60 -2.39 -2.29
N ASN A 94 -9.49 -2.14 -0.98
CA ASN A 94 -10.28 -2.84 0.02
C ASN A 94 -11.78 -2.59 -0.17
N GLU A 95 -12.20 -1.34 -0.37
CA GLU A 95 -13.60 -0.99 -0.58
C GLU A 95 -14.19 -1.70 -1.81
N ALA A 96 -13.47 -1.70 -2.94
CA ALA A 96 -13.90 -2.42 -4.14
C ALA A 96 -14.04 -3.94 -3.89
N TYR A 97 -13.14 -4.54 -3.11
CA TYR A 97 -13.23 -5.95 -2.75
C TYR A 97 -14.38 -6.26 -1.79
N MET A 98 -14.63 -5.39 -0.82
CA MET A 98 -15.77 -5.51 0.10
C MET A 98 -17.08 -5.50 -0.67
N THR A 99 -17.24 -4.59 -1.64
CA THR A 99 -18.43 -4.56 -2.51
C THR A 99 -18.56 -5.84 -3.32
N LYS A 100 -17.46 -6.34 -3.90
CA LYS A 100 -17.47 -7.60 -4.64
C LYS A 100 -17.88 -8.78 -3.74
N LEU A 101 -17.28 -8.91 -2.56
CA LEU A 101 -17.59 -9.96 -1.59
C LEU A 101 -19.06 -9.91 -1.19
N CYS A 102 -19.59 -8.73 -0.84
CA CYS A 102 -20.99 -8.54 -0.50
C CYS A 102 -21.95 -8.96 -1.62
N CYS A 103 -21.58 -8.75 -2.89
CA CYS A 103 -22.38 -9.18 -4.04
C CYS A 103 -22.27 -10.68 -4.35
N ASP A 104 -21.15 -11.32 -4.02
CA ASP A 104 -20.91 -12.76 -4.27
C ASP A 104 -21.57 -13.66 -3.19
N PHE A 105 -21.90 -13.13 -2.00
CA PHE A 105 -22.65 -13.89 -1.00
C PHE A 105 -24.11 -14.12 -1.47
N PRO A 106 -24.55 -15.38 -1.70
CA PRO A 106 -25.93 -15.66 -2.03
C PRO A 106 -26.81 -15.27 -0.82
N LYS A 107 -27.87 -14.50 -1.10
CA LYS A 107 -28.90 -14.16 -0.11
C LYS A 107 -29.63 -15.41 0.37
#